data_AF-A0A6M1ML65-F1
#
_entry.id   AF-A0A6M1ML65-F1
#
_cell.length_a   1.000
_cell.length_b   1.000
_cell.length_c   1.000
_cell.angle_alpha   90.00
_cell.angle_beta   90.00
_cell.angle_gamma   90.00
#
_symmetry.space_group_name_H-M   'P 1'
#
loop_
_entity.id
_entity.type
_entity.pdbx_description
1 polymer ?
#
loop_
_entity_poly.entity_id
_entity_poly.type
_entity_poly.pdbx_seq_one_letter_code
_entity_poly.pdbx_strand_id
1 'polypeptide(L)' 'MAYVTTASFARPSRARRSSGLIGALKTAIARRRLYAVTLAELSQLNDRELADLGISRLSIAQVAREAAYGK' A
#
# COMPACT_ATOMS: atom_id res chain seq x y z
N MET A 1 -25.96 51.73 8.74
CA MET A 1 -25.97 50.25 8.77
C MET A 1 -25.17 49.75 7.56
N ALA A 2 -23.90 49.40 7.75
CA ALA A 2 -23.04 48.93 6.67
C ALA A 2 -22.92 47.41 6.75
N TYR A 3 -23.50 46.71 5.78
CA TYR A 3 -23.35 45.26 5.63
C TYR A 3 -21.97 44.96 5.04
N VAL A 4 -21.01 44.64 5.90
CA VAL A 4 -19.74 44.07 5.45
C VAL A 4 -19.94 42.56 5.36
N THR A 5 -20.32 42.08 4.18
CA THR A 5 -20.23 40.66 3.85
C THR A 5 -18.78 40.37 3.50
N THR A 6 -18.04 39.78 4.44
CA THR A 6 -16.72 39.21 4.15
C THR A 6 -16.93 37.89 3.41
N ALA A 7 -17.03 37.97 2.09
CA ALA A 7 -16.94 36.79 1.23
C ALA A 7 -15.49 36.28 1.30
N SER A 8 -15.24 35.32 2.19
CA SER A 8 -14.00 34.56 2.24
C SER A 8 -13.93 33.69 0.97
N PHE A 9 -13.37 34.26 -0.09
CA PHE A 9 -12.93 33.47 -1.24
C PHE A 9 -11.75 32.60 -0.79
N ALA A 10 -12.06 31.41 -0.29
CA ALA A 10 -11.10 30.34 -0.11
C ALA A 10 -10.48 30.03 -1.47
N ARG A 11 -9.33 30.64 -1.79
CA ARG A 11 -8.50 30.27 -2.94
C ARG A 11 -8.26 28.76 -2.81
N PRO A 12 -8.68 27.91 -3.77
CA PRO A 12 -8.34 26.51 -3.72
C PRO A 12 -6.82 26.45 -3.89
N SER A 13 -6.10 26.26 -2.79
CA SER A 13 -4.67 26.12 -2.78
C SER A 13 -4.31 24.86 -3.58
N ARG A 14 -3.89 25.08 -4.84
CA ARG A 14 -3.40 24.06 -5.78
C ARG A 14 -2.22 23.25 -5.21
N ALA A 15 -1.66 23.68 -4.08
CA ALA A 15 -0.56 23.06 -3.36
C ALA A 15 -0.89 21.70 -2.69
N ARG A 16 -2.14 21.24 -2.67
CA ARG A 16 -2.52 19.98 -2.00
C ARG A 16 -2.72 18.78 -2.95
N ARG A 17 -2.22 18.83 -4.20
CA ARG A 17 -2.48 17.75 -5.19
C ARG A 17 -1.24 17.09 -5.80
N SER A 18 -0.08 17.75 -5.83
CA SER A 18 1.13 17.17 -6.46
C SER A 18 1.86 16.13 -5.59
N SER A 19 1.81 16.27 -4.26
CA SER A 19 2.46 15.33 -3.33
C SER A 19 1.77 13.95 -3.31
N GLY A 20 0.47 13.90 -3.60
CA GLY A 20 -0.32 12.65 -3.56
C GLY A 20 0.10 11.62 -4.62
N LEU A 21 0.47 12.06 -5.83
CA LEU A 21 0.87 11.16 -6.93
C LEU A 21 2.22 10.49 -6.69
N ILE A 22 3.22 11.26 -6.25
CA ILE A 22 4.55 10.70 -5.94
C ILE A 22 4.45 9.79 -4.71
N GLY A 23 3.66 10.16 -3.70
CA GLY A 23 3.38 9.31 -2.54
C GLY A 23 2.67 8.00 -2.92
N ALA A 24 1.67 8.06 -3.80
CA ALA A 24 0.97 6.88 -4.31
C ALA A 24 1.90 5.95 -5.10
N LEU A 25 2.79 6.51 -5.92
CA LEU A 25 3.76 5.72 -6.67
C LEU A 25 4.77 5.04 -5.73
N LYS A 26 5.32 5.78 -4.75
CA LYS A 26 6.25 5.22 -3.75
C LYS A 26 5.61 4.07 -2.96
N THR A 27 4.37 4.24 -2.52
CA THR A 27 3.64 3.18 -1.80
C THR A 27 3.35 1.98 -2.70
N ALA A 28 2.98 2.19 -3.97
CA ALA A 28 2.79 1.09 -4.91
C ALA A 28 4.07 0.27 -5.15
N ILE A 29 5.22 0.95 -5.31
CA ILE A 29 6.52 0.29 -5.47
C ILE A 29 6.89 -0.48 -4.21
N ALA A 30 6.70 0.11 -3.02
CA ALA A 30 6.98 -0.55 -1.75
C ALA A 30 6.16 -1.83 -1.58
N ARG A 31 4.84 -1.79 -1.84
CA ARG A 31 3.97 -2.98 -1.80
C ARG A 31 4.42 -4.05 -2.78
N ARG A 32 4.77 -3.67 -4.01
CA ARG A 32 5.23 -4.63 -5.02
C ARG A 32 6.55 -5.29 -4.64
N ARG A 33 7.47 -4.53 -4.02
CA ARG A 33 8.71 -5.10 -3.47
C ARG A 33 8.41 -6.08 -2.33
N LEU A 34 7.54 -5.71 -1.39
CA LEU A 34 7.16 -6.59 -0.28
C LEU A 34 6.54 -7.90 -0.80
N TYR A 35 5.64 -7.83 -1.78
CA TYR A 35 5.07 -9.00 -2.43
C TYR A 35 6.15 -9.91 -3.04
N ALA A 36 7.09 -9.33 -3.80
CA ALA A 36 8.13 -10.11 -4.47
C ALA A 36 9.08 -10.78 -3.47
N VAL A 37 9.45 -10.06 -2.40
CA VAL A 37 10.32 -10.58 -1.34
C VAL A 37 9.62 -11.70 -0.57
N THR A 38 8.40 -11.47 -0.09
CA THR A 38 7.63 -12.50 0.64
C THR A 38 7.36 -13.73 -0.20
N LEU A 39 7.04 -13.56 -1.50
CA LEU A 39 6.87 -14.67 -2.41
C LEU A 39 8.17 -15.48 -2.56
N ALA A 40 9.30 -14.81 -2.75
CA ALA A 40 10.60 -15.47 -2.90
C ALA A 40 10.98 -16.22 -1.63
N GLU A 41 10.88 -15.59 -0.46
CA GLU A 41 11.17 -16.19 0.84
C GLU A 41 10.30 -17.43 1.08
N LEU A 42 8.98 -17.32 0.95
CA LEU A 42 8.07 -18.45 1.13
C LEU A 42 8.29 -19.56 0.11
N SER A 43 8.67 -19.22 -1.13
CA SER A 43 8.95 -20.22 -2.17
C SER A 43 10.23 -21.01 -1.93
N GLN A 44 11.20 -20.43 -1.20
CA GLN A 44 12.46 -21.07 -0.82
C GLN A 44 12.29 -22.05 0.35
N LEU A 45 11.23 -21.91 1.14
CA LEU A 45 10.92 -22.83 2.23
C LEU A 45 10.55 -24.22 1.70
N ASN A 46 10.94 -25.23 2.48
CA ASN A 46 10.56 -26.61 2.23
C ASN A 46 9.17 -26.92 2.76
N ASP A 47 8.57 -28.01 2.27
CA ASP A 47 7.18 -28.37 2.60
C ASP A 47 6.96 -28.59 4.11
N ARG A 48 7.98 -29.01 4.85
CA ARG A 48 7.93 -29.12 6.32
C ARG A 48 7.86 -27.77 7.01
N GLU A 49 8.70 -26.81 6.60
CA GLU A 49 8.70 -25.46 7.17
C GLU A 49 7.39 -24.75 6.86
N LEU A 50 6.86 -24.94 5.65
CA LEU A 50 5.53 -24.47 5.26
C LEU A 50 4.43 -25.12 6.11
N ALA A 51 4.51 -26.43 6.36
CA ALA A 51 3.57 -27.13 7.23
C ALA A 51 3.63 -26.67 8.69
N ASP A 52 4.83 -26.38 9.22
CA ASP A 52 5.02 -25.84 10.56
C ASP A 52 4.37 -24.45 10.71
N LEU A 53 4.37 -23.66 9.64
CA LEU A 53 3.67 -22.38 9.55
C LEU A 53 2.16 -22.52 9.26
N GLY A 54 1.68 -23.72 8.95
CA GLY A 54 0.30 -23.97 8.53
C GLY A 54 -0.04 -23.42 7.13
N ILE A 55 0.97 -23.18 6.28
CA ILE A 55 0.82 -22.60 4.95
C ILE A 55 0.93 -23.69 3.90
N SER A 56 -0.05 -23.76 2.98
CA SER A 56 0.05 -24.64 1.81
C SER A 56 0.87 -23.98 0.70
N ARG A 57 1.67 -24.74 -0.06
CA ARG A 57 2.46 -24.23 -1.19
C ARG A 57 1.61 -23.47 -2.22
N LEU A 58 0.34 -23.86 -2.41
CA LEU A 58 -0.60 -23.17 -3.29
C LEU A 58 -1.07 -21.82 -2.73
N SER A 59 -1.09 -21.67 -1.40
CA SER A 59 -1.51 -20.44 -0.72
C SER A 59 -0.41 -19.38 -0.63
N ILE A 60 0.86 -19.72 -0.92
CA ILE A 60 2.00 -18.79 -0.85
C ILE A 60 1.74 -17.48 -1.61
N ALA A 61 1.20 -17.57 -2.84
CA ALA A 61 0.91 -16.38 -3.64
C ALA A 61 -0.23 -15.53 -3.06
N GLN A 62 -1.19 -16.15 -2.36
CA GLN A 62 -2.25 -15.45 -1.66
C GLN A 62 -1.71 -14.76 -0.41
N VAL A 63 -0.93 -15.46 0.41
CA VAL A 63 -0.30 -14.92 1.63
C VAL A 63 0.64 -13.76 1.30
N ALA A 64 1.48 -13.89 0.28
CA ALA A 64 2.36 -12.80 -0.16
C ALA A 64 1.56 -11.57 -0.61
N ARG A 65 0.42 -11.78 -1.29
CA ARG A 65 -0.48 -10.69 -1.70
C ARG A 65 -1.13 -10.04 -0.48
N GLU A 66 -1.55 -10.82 0.50
CA GLU A 66 -2.16 -10.33 1.73
C GLU A 66 -1.14 -9.57 2.59
N ALA A 67 0.10 -10.03 2.69
CA ALA A 67 1.17 -9.29 3.35
C ALA A 67 1.48 -7.94 2.68
N ALA A 68 1.39 -7.87 1.34
CA ALA A 68 1.70 -6.66 0.58
C ALA A 68 0.54 -5.67 0.43
N TYR A 69 -0.69 -6.16 0.40
CA TYR A 69 -1.88 -5.37 0.07
C TYR A 69 -3.01 -5.47 1.12
N GLY A 70 -2.94 -6.43 2.03
CA GLY A 70 -3.80 -6.52 3.21
C GLY A 70 -3.56 -5.30 4.08
N LYS A 71 -4.67 -4.65 4.44
CA LYS A 71 -4.68 -3.41 5.21
C LYS A 71 -4.95 -3.69 6.68
#